data_AF-A0A4Q6F6J7-F1
#
_entry.id   AF-A0A4Q6F6J7-F1
#
_cell.length_a   1.000
_cell.length_b   1.000
_cell.length_c   1.000
_cell.angle_alpha   90.00
_cell.angle_beta   90.00
_cell.angle_gamma   90.00
#
_symmetry.space_group_name_H-M   'P 1'
#
loop_
_entity.id
_entity.type
_entity.pdbx_description
1 polymer ?
#
loop_
_entity_poly.entity_id
_entity_poly.type
_entity_poly.pdbx_seq_one_letter_code
_entity_poly.pdbx_strand_id
1 'polypeptide(L)'
;MSLNIEGFDIHQTTPALYLERVLTAPALQFIKALHTQFNPRRLELLERRQVRQAALDRGETLDFLSETADVRKAEWSVASSPKDLNDRRVEITGPTDAKMLINALNSGAKVFMADLEDSLSPTWDNVIQGQINLQDAIRLTLNFKNDDGREYHLKPAGELATLLVRPRGFHLLEKNITFEGQPLSGSFFDFGLYFFHNVHERIKRGSAPYFYLPKMESHLEARLWNDVFNFAQDYLKVPRGTIRATCLIETIMASFEMEEFLYELRDHSSGLNAGRWDYIFSMIKRHAEHPDKILPDRVQVNMGVPFMRAYSELLVKTCHKRGAHAIGGMAAFIPSRKDPEVNEQAIRKVTEDKTREVSIGFDGTWVAHPDLVPVAKKV
;
A
#
# COMPACT_ATOMS: atom_id res chain seq x y z
N MET A 1 31.66 -10.00 1.69
CA MET A 1 32.02 -8.63 2.08
C MET A 1 31.29 -8.33 3.38
N SER A 2 31.99 -7.96 4.45
CA SER A 2 31.36 -7.48 5.68
C SER A 2 30.68 -6.14 5.42
N LEU A 3 29.53 -5.90 6.04
CA LEU A 3 28.87 -4.60 6.01
C LEU A 3 29.83 -3.54 6.57
N ASN A 4 30.04 -2.45 5.84
CA ASN A 4 30.93 -1.37 6.25
C ASN A 4 30.24 -0.31 7.12
N ILE A 5 29.13 -0.64 7.81
CA ILE A 5 28.49 0.27 8.76
C ILE A 5 28.42 -0.36 10.14
N GLU A 6 29.02 0.32 11.08
CA GLU A 6 28.99 -0.01 12.49
C GLU A 6 27.56 -0.07 13.03
N GLY A 7 27.27 -1.14 13.76
CA GLY A 7 25.98 -1.39 14.41
C GLY A 7 24.97 -2.18 13.58
N PHE A 8 25.22 -2.46 12.30
CA PHE A 8 24.36 -3.35 11.51
C PHE A 8 24.87 -4.79 11.50
N ASP A 9 23.99 -5.73 11.81
CA ASP A 9 24.25 -7.17 11.70
C ASP A 9 23.21 -7.81 10.78
N ILE A 10 23.66 -8.53 9.75
CA ILE A 10 22.80 -9.34 8.88
C ILE A 10 22.87 -10.80 9.34
N HIS A 11 21.70 -11.39 9.53
CA HIS A 11 21.52 -12.75 10.06
C HIS A 11 21.27 -13.80 8.97
N GLN A 12 21.46 -13.44 7.70
CA GLN A 12 21.26 -14.30 6.53
C GLN A 12 22.46 -14.28 5.59
N THR A 13 22.73 -15.41 4.94
CA THR A 13 23.67 -15.44 3.82
C THR A 13 23.18 -14.51 2.73
N THR A 14 23.97 -13.49 2.42
CA THR A 14 23.56 -12.41 1.51
C THR A 14 24.43 -12.41 0.25
N PRO A 15 23.84 -12.58 -0.95
CA PRO A 15 24.55 -12.45 -2.22
C PRO A 15 25.32 -11.13 -2.34
N ALA A 16 26.49 -11.14 -2.99
CA ALA A 16 27.28 -9.93 -3.21
C ALA A 16 26.46 -8.83 -3.92
N LEU A 17 25.65 -9.22 -4.92
CA LEU A 17 24.76 -8.33 -5.65
C LEU A 17 23.81 -7.54 -4.73
N TYR A 18 23.34 -8.15 -3.64
CA TYR A 18 22.41 -7.51 -2.71
C TYR A 18 23.11 -6.39 -1.91
N LEU A 19 24.36 -6.62 -1.50
CA LEU A 19 25.19 -5.63 -0.83
C LEU A 19 25.57 -4.49 -1.79
N GLU A 20 25.88 -4.81 -3.03
CA GLU A 20 26.31 -3.85 -4.05
C GLU A 20 25.17 -2.96 -4.54
N ARG A 21 23.95 -3.49 -4.67
CA ARG A 21 22.82 -2.76 -5.27
C ARG A 21 21.81 -2.21 -4.28
N VAL A 22 21.57 -2.89 -3.17
CA VAL A 22 20.45 -2.57 -2.26
C VAL A 22 20.97 -2.12 -0.90
N LEU A 23 21.82 -2.93 -0.28
CA LEU A 23 22.33 -2.71 1.08
C LEU A 23 23.66 -1.95 1.05
N THR A 24 23.72 -0.92 0.22
CA THR A 24 24.91 -0.06 0.10
C THR A 24 25.11 0.74 1.38
N ALA A 25 26.36 1.17 1.64
CA ALA A 25 26.62 1.95 2.84
C ALA A 25 25.77 3.26 2.92
N PRO A 26 25.60 4.03 1.84
CA PRO A 26 24.69 5.18 1.88
C PRO A 26 23.23 4.81 2.18
N ALA A 27 22.73 3.70 1.62
CA ALA A 27 21.36 3.26 1.85
C ALA A 27 21.14 2.84 3.31
N LEU A 28 22.07 2.06 3.87
CA LEU A 28 21.98 1.63 5.26
C LEU A 28 22.17 2.78 6.26
N GLN A 29 22.97 3.80 5.93
CA GLN A 29 23.04 5.03 6.73
C GLN A 29 21.67 5.73 6.79
N PHE A 30 20.95 5.77 5.67
CA PHE A 30 19.60 6.32 5.62
C PHE A 30 18.59 5.46 6.41
N ILE A 31 18.66 4.13 6.27
CA ILE A 31 17.85 3.20 7.06
C ILE A 31 18.11 3.35 8.57
N LYS A 32 19.38 3.50 8.98
CA LYS A 32 19.74 3.81 10.37
C LYS A 32 19.07 5.09 10.84
N ALA A 33 19.15 6.16 10.05
CA ALA A 33 18.54 7.44 10.42
C ALA A 33 17.01 7.33 10.58
N LEU A 34 16.32 6.63 9.66
CA LEU A 34 14.89 6.33 9.78
C LEU A 34 14.59 5.53 11.05
N HIS A 35 15.36 4.48 11.31
CA HIS A 35 15.17 3.62 12.48
C HIS A 35 15.34 4.40 13.78
N THR A 36 16.47 5.11 13.95
CA THR A 36 16.78 5.88 15.16
C THR A 36 15.72 6.95 15.43
N GLN A 37 15.23 7.63 14.39
CA GLN A 37 14.28 8.73 14.56
C GLN A 37 12.84 8.26 14.80
N PHE A 38 12.39 7.21 14.11
CA PHE A 38 10.96 6.90 14.02
C PHE A 38 10.55 5.56 14.64
N ASN A 39 11.48 4.62 14.87
CA ASN A 39 11.14 3.35 15.49
C ASN A 39 10.58 3.51 16.91
N PRO A 40 11.07 4.42 17.78
CA PRO A 40 10.47 4.66 19.10
C PRO A 40 8.98 5.05 18.99
N ARG A 41 8.66 5.98 18.09
CA ARG A 41 7.28 6.42 17.87
C ARG A 41 6.40 5.31 17.28
N ARG A 42 6.93 4.49 16.37
CA ARG A 42 6.22 3.31 15.85
C ARG A 42 5.86 2.35 16.97
N LEU A 43 6.80 2.03 17.86
CA LEU A 43 6.57 1.12 18.98
C LEU A 43 5.52 1.68 19.96
N GLU A 44 5.57 2.99 20.26
CA GLU A 44 4.54 3.65 21.07
C GLU A 44 3.15 3.51 20.44
N LEU A 45 3.02 3.70 19.12
CA LEU A 45 1.74 3.56 18.41
C LEU A 45 1.23 2.12 18.42
N LEU A 46 2.11 1.12 18.30
CA LEU A 46 1.73 -0.29 18.42
C LEU A 46 1.23 -0.62 19.83
N GLU A 47 1.82 -0.03 20.88
CA GLU A 47 1.33 -0.16 22.25
C GLU A 47 -0.04 0.51 22.40
N ARG A 48 -0.24 1.70 21.81
CA ARG A 48 -1.55 2.37 21.80
C ARG A 48 -2.65 1.53 21.15
N ARG A 49 -2.33 0.70 20.14
CA ARG A 49 -3.29 -0.27 19.58
C ARG A 49 -3.74 -1.29 20.63
N GLN A 50 -2.86 -1.73 21.52
CA GLN A 50 -3.19 -2.67 22.60
C GLN A 50 -4.06 -1.99 23.66
N VAL A 51 -3.71 -0.76 24.05
CA VAL A 51 -4.54 0.04 24.97
C VAL A 51 -5.94 0.25 24.41
N ARG A 52 -6.07 0.58 23.11
CA ARG A 52 -7.36 0.74 22.45
C ARG A 52 -8.14 -0.57 22.40
N GLN A 53 -7.47 -1.70 22.09
CA GLN A 53 -8.11 -3.01 22.11
C GLN A 53 -8.69 -3.34 23.49
N ALA A 54 -7.88 -3.21 24.54
CA ALA A 54 -8.32 -3.51 25.89
C ALA A 54 -9.51 -2.65 26.32
N ALA A 55 -9.65 -1.44 25.78
CA ALA A 55 -10.80 -0.58 26.04
C ALA A 55 -12.06 -1.07 25.30
N LEU A 56 -11.93 -1.49 24.04
CA LEU A 56 -13.02 -2.14 23.30
C LEU A 56 -13.49 -3.41 24.02
N ASP A 57 -12.56 -4.26 24.46
CA ASP A 57 -12.87 -5.49 25.20
C ASP A 57 -13.67 -5.23 26.49
N ARG A 58 -13.50 -4.04 27.11
CA ARG A 58 -14.27 -3.60 28.29
C ARG A 58 -15.64 -2.99 27.96
N GLY A 59 -16.04 -2.95 26.69
CA GLY A 59 -17.34 -2.42 26.26
C GLY A 59 -17.29 -1.03 25.63
N GLU A 60 -16.11 -0.42 25.46
CA GLU A 60 -16.03 0.85 24.73
C GLU A 60 -16.43 0.65 23.25
N THR A 61 -17.03 1.66 22.64
CA THR A 61 -17.46 1.62 21.24
C THR A 61 -16.57 2.49 20.36
N LEU A 62 -16.64 2.24 19.05
CA LEU A 62 -15.99 3.08 18.05
C LEU A 62 -16.96 4.19 17.64
N ASP A 63 -16.47 5.42 17.66
CA ASP A 63 -17.18 6.60 17.19
C ASP A 63 -16.16 7.64 16.69
N PHE A 64 -16.63 8.68 16.00
CA PHE A 64 -15.81 9.78 15.56
C PHE A 64 -15.24 10.55 16.75
N LEU A 65 -13.95 10.90 16.67
CA LEU A 65 -13.24 11.58 17.75
C LEU A 65 -13.79 13.00 17.96
N SER A 66 -14.14 13.35 19.20
CA SER A 66 -14.62 14.70 19.53
C SER A 66 -13.49 15.74 19.47
N GLU A 67 -12.29 15.36 19.87
CA GLU A 67 -11.09 16.22 19.90
C GLU A 67 -10.63 16.71 18.51
N THR A 68 -10.98 16.00 17.43
CA THR A 68 -10.67 16.39 16.04
C THR A 68 -11.89 16.89 15.26
N ALA A 69 -12.99 17.22 15.95
CA ALA A 69 -14.21 17.71 15.29
C ALA A 69 -13.96 18.95 14.41
N ASP A 70 -13.01 19.81 14.81
CA ASP A 70 -12.66 21.01 14.03
C ASP A 70 -11.97 20.67 12.71
N VAL A 71 -11.18 19.59 12.64
CA VAL A 71 -10.61 19.09 11.39
C VAL A 71 -11.73 18.71 10.41
N ARG A 72 -12.75 17.99 10.90
CA ARG A 72 -13.88 17.53 10.06
C ARG A 72 -14.79 18.69 9.63
N LYS A 73 -14.92 19.72 10.45
CA LYS A 73 -15.78 20.90 10.17
C LYS A 73 -15.09 21.98 9.32
N ALA A 74 -13.76 22.05 9.35
CA ALA A 74 -13.01 23.08 8.63
C ALA A 74 -12.99 22.85 7.11
N GLU A 75 -12.84 23.95 6.37
CA GLU A 75 -12.63 23.96 4.92
C GLU A 75 -11.13 23.79 4.61
N TRP A 76 -10.77 22.64 4.05
CA TRP A 76 -9.42 22.30 3.60
C TRP A 76 -9.49 21.16 2.59
N SER A 77 -8.42 21.00 1.81
CA SER A 77 -8.27 19.93 0.83
C SER A 77 -6.84 19.37 0.88
N VAL A 78 -6.67 18.14 0.38
CA VAL A 78 -5.33 17.59 0.17
C VAL A 78 -4.66 18.28 -1.01
N ALA A 79 -3.34 18.16 -1.10
CA ALA A 79 -2.58 18.62 -2.26
C ALA A 79 -3.07 17.91 -3.54
N SER A 80 -3.08 18.65 -4.65
CA SER A 80 -3.56 18.16 -5.94
C SER A 80 -2.83 16.89 -6.36
N SER A 81 -3.57 15.93 -6.91
CA SER A 81 -2.98 14.70 -7.45
C SER A 81 -1.94 15.01 -8.53
N PRO A 82 -0.77 14.35 -8.55
CA PRO A 82 0.20 14.51 -9.63
C PRO A 82 -0.37 13.96 -10.94
N LYS A 83 0.18 14.41 -12.07
CA LYS A 83 -0.29 14.06 -13.41
C LYS A 83 -0.46 12.55 -13.62
N ASP A 84 0.49 11.77 -13.13
CA ASP A 84 0.52 10.30 -13.28
C ASP A 84 -0.61 9.58 -12.53
N LEU A 85 -1.23 10.26 -11.56
CA LEU A 85 -2.27 9.75 -10.67
C LEU A 85 -3.61 10.46 -10.88
N ASN A 86 -3.76 11.31 -11.91
CA ASN A 86 -5.04 11.94 -12.23
C ASN A 86 -6.09 10.95 -12.73
N ASP A 87 -5.67 9.88 -13.41
CA ASP A 87 -6.53 8.82 -13.94
C ASP A 87 -6.10 7.48 -13.36
N ARG A 88 -6.86 6.98 -12.39
CA ARG A 88 -6.60 5.74 -11.64
C ARG A 88 -7.71 4.71 -11.83
N ARG A 89 -8.46 4.80 -12.92
CA ARG A 89 -9.72 4.05 -13.12
C ARG A 89 -9.60 2.54 -12.90
N VAL A 90 -8.46 1.95 -13.25
CA VAL A 90 -8.14 0.54 -12.95
C VAL A 90 -6.70 0.46 -12.50
N GLU A 91 -6.50 -0.17 -11.35
CA GLU A 91 -5.19 -0.53 -10.84
C GLU A 91 -5.07 -2.05 -10.73
N ILE A 92 -3.88 -2.56 -11.06
CA ILE A 92 -3.53 -3.95 -10.85
C ILE A 92 -2.61 -4.06 -9.63
N THR A 93 -2.76 -5.12 -8.85
CA THR A 93 -1.88 -5.39 -7.69
C THR A 93 -1.11 -6.68 -7.91
N GLY A 94 0.12 -6.77 -7.40
CA GLY A 94 0.87 -8.02 -7.45
C GLY A 94 2.25 -7.91 -6.80
N PRO A 95 2.91 -9.06 -6.59
CA PRO A 95 4.21 -9.11 -5.94
C PRO A 95 5.32 -8.46 -6.78
N THR A 96 6.48 -8.30 -6.16
CA THR A 96 7.68 -7.70 -6.77
C THR A 96 8.58 -8.67 -7.53
N ASP A 97 8.12 -9.89 -7.84
CA ASP A 97 8.90 -10.80 -8.69
C ASP A 97 8.99 -10.27 -10.13
N ALA A 98 10.12 -10.49 -10.80
CA ALA A 98 10.44 -9.85 -12.07
C ALA A 98 9.36 -10.10 -13.15
N LYS A 99 8.85 -11.33 -13.24
CA LYS A 99 7.87 -11.71 -14.25
C LYS A 99 6.52 -11.06 -14.00
N MET A 100 6.01 -11.14 -12.76
CA MET A 100 4.74 -10.50 -12.40
C MET A 100 4.83 -9.00 -12.54
N LEU A 101 5.96 -8.39 -12.15
CA LEU A 101 6.18 -6.96 -12.26
C LEU A 101 6.13 -6.48 -13.72
N ILE A 102 6.80 -7.19 -14.65
CA ILE A 102 6.71 -6.90 -16.08
C ILE A 102 5.28 -7.05 -16.59
N ASN A 103 4.60 -8.14 -16.25
CA ASN A 103 3.23 -8.40 -16.72
C ASN A 103 2.24 -7.35 -16.20
N ALA A 104 2.37 -6.94 -14.94
CA ALA A 104 1.50 -5.95 -14.32
C ALA A 104 1.72 -4.56 -14.91
N LEU A 105 2.98 -4.14 -15.11
CA LEU A 105 3.31 -2.87 -15.78
C LEU A 105 2.81 -2.84 -17.23
N ASN A 106 2.86 -3.97 -17.93
CA ASN A 106 2.43 -4.09 -19.33
C ASN A 106 0.91 -4.31 -19.50
N SER A 107 0.15 -4.46 -18.41
CA SER A 107 -1.24 -4.94 -18.40
C SER A 107 -2.26 -4.00 -19.05
N GLY A 108 -1.90 -2.72 -19.22
CA GLY A 108 -2.82 -1.67 -19.66
C GLY A 108 -3.68 -1.06 -18.55
N ALA A 109 -3.45 -1.45 -17.29
CA ALA A 109 -3.95 -0.74 -16.11
C ALA A 109 -3.32 0.66 -16.05
N LYS A 110 -3.98 1.59 -15.36
CA LYS A 110 -3.43 2.93 -15.15
C LYS A 110 -2.35 2.95 -14.08
N VAL A 111 -2.55 2.13 -13.06
CA VAL A 111 -1.64 2.01 -11.92
C VAL A 111 -1.31 0.53 -11.70
N PHE A 112 -0.06 0.27 -11.30
CA PHE A 112 0.35 -1.00 -10.74
C PHE A 112 0.86 -0.77 -9.31
N MET A 113 0.22 -1.41 -8.34
CA MET A 113 0.73 -1.50 -6.98
C MET A 113 1.63 -2.73 -6.84
N ALA A 114 2.93 -2.49 -6.80
CA ALA A 114 3.93 -3.50 -6.49
C ALA A 114 3.98 -3.73 -4.98
N ASP A 115 3.76 -4.98 -4.60
CA ASP A 115 3.43 -5.33 -3.23
C ASP A 115 4.59 -6.04 -2.52
N LEU A 116 5.02 -5.45 -1.41
CA LEU A 116 5.95 -6.05 -0.44
C LEU A 116 5.22 -6.57 0.81
N GLU A 117 3.88 -6.53 0.81
CA GLU A 117 3.02 -6.86 1.93
C GLU A 117 2.24 -8.17 1.69
N ASP A 118 0.90 -8.19 1.74
CA ASP A 118 0.11 -9.43 1.84
C ASP A 118 0.28 -10.44 0.69
N SER A 119 0.63 -9.97 -0.52
CA SER A 119 0.85 -10.87 -1.67
C SER A 119 2.28 -11.42 -1.75
N LEU A 120 3.18 -10.96 -0.86
CA LEU A 120 4.58 -11.37 -0.81
C LEU A 120 4.87 -12.13 0.49
N SER A 121 5.40 -13.36 0.37
CA SER A 121 6.08 -13.98 1.52
C SER A 121 7.39 -13.21 1.78
N PRO A 122 7.59 -12.57 2.95
CA PRO A 122 8.69 -11.65 3.17
C PRO A 122 9.97 -12.39 3.58
N THR A 123 10.41 -13.34 2.76
CA THR A 123 11.75 -13.92 2.87
C THR A 123 12.78 -12.83 2.56
N TRP A 124 14.00 -12.98 3.09
CA TRP A 124 15.09 -12.04 2.82
C TRP A 124 15.31 -11.85 1.31
N ASP A 125 15.38 -12.96 0.58
CA ASP A 125 15.58 -12.94 -0.87
C ASP A 125 14.43 -12.27 -1.60
N ASN A 126 13.17 -12.55 -1.24
CA ASN A 126 12.02 -11.93 -1.90
C ASN A 126 11.99 -10.41 -1.72
N VAL A 127 12.30 -9.92 -0.52
CA VAL A 127 12.33 -8.48 -0.23
C VAL A 127 13.49 -7.81 -0.97
N ILE A 128 14.72 -8.32 -0.84
CA ILE A 128 15.90 -7.68 -1.43
C ILE A 128 15.90 -7.80 -2.96
N GLN A 129 15.54 -8.96 -3.51
CA GLN A 129 15.36 -9.13 -4.95
C GLN A 129 14.21 -8.26 -5.47
N GLY A 130 13.14 -8.10 -4.70
CA GLY A 130 12.04 -7.17 -5.01
C GLY A 130 12.55 -5.73 -5.19
N GLN A 131 13.42 -5.26 -4.29
CA GLN A 131 14.04 -3.94 -4.41
C GLN A 131 14.90 -3.82 -5.69
N ILE A 132 15.66 -4.86 -6.05
CA ILE A 132 16.41 -4.92 -7.32
C ILE A 132 15.47 -4.81 -8.53
N ASN A 133 14.40 -5.61 -8.53
CA ASN A 133 13.44 -5.62 -9.63
C ASN A 133 12.74 -4.25 -9.78
N LEU A 134 12.41 -3.59 -8.68
CA LEU A 134 11.87 -2.23 -8.67
C LEU A 134 12.87 -1.21 -9.23
N GLN A 135 14.15 -1.30 -8.85
CA GLN A 135 15.20 -0.45 -9.40
C GLN A 135 15.32 -0.60 -10.93
N ASP A 136 15.30 -1.84 -11.42
CA ASP A 136 15.45 -2.15 -12.84
C ASP A 136 14.20 -1.75 -13.63
N ALA A 137 13.00 -1.90 -13.04
CA ALA A 137 11.77 -1.48 -13.68
C ALA A 137 11.72 0.04 -13.89
N ILE A 138 12.13 0.81 -12.88
CA ILE A 138 12.17 2.27 -12.95
C ILE A 138 13.20 2.74 -13.98
N ARG A 139 14.33 2.03 -14.08
CA ARG A 139 15.39 2.31 -15.07
C ARG A 139 15.06 1.80 -16.47
N LEU A 140 13.94 1.08 -16.64
CA LEU A 140 13.48 0.42 -17.87
C LEU A 140 14.46 -0.65 -18.39
N THR A 141 15.18 -1.30 -17.48
CA THR A 141 16.15 -2.37 -17.78
C THR A 141 15.69 -3.74 -17.32
N LEU A 142 14.55 -3.82 -16.61
CA LEU A 142 14.02 -5.10 -16.14
C LEU A 142 13.64 -6.01 -17.32
N ASN A 143 14.23 -7.20 -17.30
CA ASN A 143 13.96 -8.28 -18.23
C ASN A 143 13.91 -9.60 -17.44
N PHE A 144 13.17 -10.56 -17.95
CA PHE A 144 13.04 -11.87 -17.32
C PHE A 144 12.97 -12.97 -18.38
N LYS A 145 13.68 -14.07 -18.12
CA LYS A 145 13.65 -15.27 -18.96
C LYS A 145 13.16 -16.45 -18.14
N ASN A 146 12.06 -17.06 -18.58
CA ASN A 146 11.58 -18.33 -18.04
C ASN A 146 12.56 -19.47 -18.39
N ASP A 147 12.49 -20.56 -17.63
CA ASP A 147 13.21 -21.81 -17.92
C ASP A 147 12.85 -22.42 -19.29
N ASP A 148 11.62 -22.18 -19.77
CA ASP A 148 11.14 -22.60 -21.09
C ASP A 148 11.64 -21.72 -22.25
N GLY A 149 12.51 -20.75 -21.96
CA GLY A 149 13.12 -19.86 -22.94
C GLY A 149 12.27 -18.63 -23.31
N ARG A 150 11.03 -18.50 -22.82
CA ARG A 150 10.23 -17.29 -23.05
C ARG A 150 10.84 -16.09 -22.33
N GLU A 151 10.97 -14.99 -23.07
CA GLU A 151 11.50 -13.74 -22.56
C GLU A 151 10.39 -12.70 -22.39
N TYR A 152 10.49 -11.93 -21.32
CA TYR A 152 9.54 -10.90 -20.92
C TYR A 152 10.32 -9.59 -20.79
N HIS A 153 9.80 -8.54 -21.42
CA HIS A 153 10.40 -7.21 -21.47
C HIS A 153 9.34 -6.16 -21.19
N LEU A 154 9.76 -5.02 -20.66
CA LEU A 154 8.87 -3.88 -20.49
C LEU A 154 8.48 -3.28 -21.85
N LYS A 155 7.22 -2.87 -21.97
CA LYS A 155 6.77 -2.01 -23.07
C LYS A 155 7.43 -0.61 -22.98
N PRO A 156 7.34 0.21 -24.04
CA PRO A 156 7.80 1.59 -23.99
C PRO A 156 7.22 2.36 -22.80
N ALA A 157 8.00 3.29 -22.23
CA ALA A 157 7.67 3.97 -20.98
C ALA A 157 6.26 4.61 -20.94
N GLY A 158 5.79 5.16 -22.07
CA GLY A 158 4.47 5.79 -22.18
C GLY A 158 3.27 4.82 -22.17
N GLU A 159 3.53 3.52 -22.23
CA GLU A 159 2.50 2.47 -22.21
C GLU A 159 2.47 1.70 -20.87
N LEU A 160 3.41 1.96 -19.97
CA LEU A 160 3.49 1.29 -18.68
C LEU A 160 2.51 1.90 -17.69
N ALA A 161 1.95 1.05 -16.82
CA ALA A 161 1.18 1.52 -15.68
C ALA A 161 2.05 2.34 -14.72
N THR A 162 1.46 3.36 -14.09
CA THR A 162 2.13 4.14 -13.03
C THR A 162 2.42 3.23 -11.83
N LEU A 163 3.69 3.09 -11.49
CA LEU A 163 4.13 2.26 -10.35
C LEU A 163 3.88 2.95 -9.00
N LEU A 164 3.21 2.25 -8.10
CA LEU A 164 3.11 2.50 -6.65
C LEU A 164 3.72 1.32 -5.90
N VAL A 165 4.31 1.55 -4.72
CA VAL A 165 4.84 0.48 -3.86
C VAL A 165 4.04 0.38 -2.56
N ARG A 166 3.65 -0.84 -2.17
CA ARG A 166 3.03 -1.11 -0.87
C ARG A 166 4.06 -1.76 0.07
N PRO A 167 4.68 -1.00 1.01
CA PRO A 167 5.55 -1.58 2.03
C PRO A 167 4.75 -2.39 3.06
N ARG A 168 5.44 -3.23 3.82
CA ARG A 168 4.87 -3.94 4.97
C ARG A 168 4.22 -2.99 5.98
N GLY A 169 3.14 -3.43 6.63
CA GLY A 169 2.47 -2.67 7.70
C GLY A 169 3.31 -2.56 8.99
N PHE A 170 2.98 -1.57 9.84
CA PHE A 170 3.81 -1.19 11.00
C PHE A 170 4.10 -2.31 12.02
N HIS A 171 3.26 -3.35 12.06
CA HIS A 171 3.39 -4.48 12.96
C HIS A 171 4.47 -5.49 12.51
N LEU A 172 4.91 -5.43 11.25
CA LEU A 172 5.91 -6.35 10.72
C LEU A 172 7.33 -5.82 10.94
N LEU A 173 8.23 -6.75 11.26
CA LEU A 173 9.66 -6.51 11.42
C LEU A 173 10.42 -7.02 10.19
N GLU A 174 11.56 -6.41 9.92
CA GLU A 174 12.62 -7.03 9.14
C GLU A 174 13.62 -7.66 10.11
N LYS A 175 13.51 -8.98 10.29
CA LYS A 175 14.28 -9.73 11.31
C LYS A 175 15.66 -10.17 10.82
N ASN A 176 15.92 -10.11 9.51
CA ASN A 176 17.17 -10.61 8.93
C ASN A 176 18.31 -9.60 9.00
N ILE A 177 18.01 -8.37 9.44
CA ILE A 177 19.00 -7.33 9.72
C ILE A 177 18.61 -6.60 11.00
N THR A 178 19.59 -6.34 11.86
CA THR A 178 19.42 -5.60 13.10
C THR A 178 20.31 -4.37 13.11
N PHE A 179 19.87 -3.31 13.79
CA PHE A 179 20.70 -2.16 14.14
C PHE A 179 20.82 -2.10 15.68
N GLU A 180 22.04 -2.10 16.22
CA GLU A 180 22.31 -2.15 17.67
C GLU A 180 21.53 -3.27 18.37
N GLY A 181 21.49 -4.45 17.74
CA GLY A 181 20.78 -5.63 18.22
C GLY A 181 19.25 -5.60 18.09
N GLN A 182 18.66 -4.50 17.61
CA GLN A 182 17.20 -4.38 17.42
C GLN A 182 16.78 -4.68 15.98
N PRO A 183 15.74 -5.49 15.74
CA PRO A 183 15.22 -5.70 14.41
C PRO A 183 14.62 -4.41 13.85
N LEU A 184 14.74 -4.20 12.54
CA LEU A 184 14.19 -3.03 11.90
C LEU A 184 12.67 -3.15 11.72
N SER A 185 11.99 -2.02 11.54
CA SER A 185 10.61 -2.03 11.04
C SER A 185 10.60 -2.46 9.58
N GLY A 186 9.78 -3.45 9.22
CA GLY A 186 9.58 -3.85 7.82
C GLY A 186 9.08 -2.68 6.97
N SER A 187 8.17 -1.87 7.51
CA SER A 187 7.65 -0.66 6.86
C SER A 187 8.76 0.32 6.46
N PHE A 188 9.63 0.67 7.41
CA PHE A 188 10.72 1.64 7.16
C PHE A 188 11.83 1.04 6.29
N PHE A 189 12.06 -0.26 6.38
CA PHE A 189 13.01 -0.96 5.52
C PHE A 189 12.56 -0.93 4.05
N ASP A 190 11.32 -1.34 3.79
CA ASP A 190 10.75 -1.41 2.45
C ASP A 190 10.63 -0.02 1.81
N PHE A 191 10.02 0.93 2.54
CA PHE A 191 9.92 2.32 2.13
C PHE A 191 11.30 2.94 1.89
N GLY A 192 12.19 2.80 2.87
CA GLY A 192 13.47 3.47 2.88
C GLY A 192 14.36 3.03 1.72
N LEU A 193 14.45 1.72 1.47
CA LEU A 193 15.22 1.19 0.34
C LEU A 193 14.62 1.61 -1.00
N TYR A 194 13.31 1.49 -1.17
CA TYR A 194 12.68 1.90 -2.42
C TYR A 194 12.87 3.38 -2.69
N PHE A 195 12.61 4.23 -1.70
CA PHE A 195 12.73 5.68 -1.83
C PHE A 195 14.18 6.09 -2.12
N PHE A 196 15.14 5.59 -1.34
CA PHE A 196 16.55 5.91 -1.46
C PHE A 196 17.10 5.62 -2.86
N HIS A 197 16.81 4.44 -3.39
CA HIS A 197 17.39 4.00 -4.66
C HIS A 197 16.72 4.60 -5.90
N ASN A 198 15.53 5.18 -5.75
CA ASN A 198 14.69 5.49 -6.90
C ASN A 198 14.17 6.93 -6.98
N VAL A 199 14.19 7.71 -5.90
CA VAL A 199 13.56 9.05 -5.91
C VAL A 199 14.10 9.96 -7.01
N HIS A 200 15.42 10.08 -7.15
CA HIS A 200 16.02 10.95 -8.16
C HIS A 200 15.78 10.46 -9.59
N GLU A 201 15.82 9.13 -9.81
CA GLU A 201 15.55 8.55 -11.13
C GLU A 201 14.07 8.69 -11.52
N ARG A 202 13.15 8.55 -10.57
CA ARG A 202 11.71 8.80 -10.78
C ARG A 202 11.48 10.25 -11.20
N ILE A 203 12.05 11.21 -10.48
CA ILE A 203 11.94 12.65 -10.79
C ILE A 203 12.52 12.95 -12.18
N LYS A 204 13.71 12.43 -12.48
CA LYS A 204 14.36 12.59 -13.80
C LYS A 204 13.48 12.08 -14.95
N ARG A 205 12.65 11.06 -14.70
CA ARG A 205 11.70 10.48 -15.66
C ARG A 205 10.33 11.15 -15.67
N GLY A 206 10.15 12.25 -14.94
CA GLY A 206 8.90 13.01 -14.90
C GLY A 206 7.82 12.40 -13.99
N SER A 207 8.21 11.51 -13.06
CA SER A 207 7.34 10.89 -12.08
C SER A 207 7.89 11.09 -10.66
N ALA A 208 7.33 10.44 -9.64
CA ALA A 208 7.83 10.48 -8.26
C ALA A 208 7.58 9.16 -7.52
N PRO A 209 8.18 8.95 -6.33
CA PRO A 209 7.88 7.80 -5.49
C PRO A 209 6.46 7.86 -4.93
N TYR A 210 5.66 6.85 -5.26
CA TYR A 210 4.27 6.75 -4.85
C TYR A 210 4.05 5.46 -4.04
N PHE A 211 3.19 5.54 -3.03
CA PHE A 211 3.02 4.47 -2.05
C PHE A 211 1.57 4.10 -1.78
N TYR A 212 1.37 2.86 -1.35
CA TYR A 212 0.14 2.39 -0.71
C TYR A 212 0.44 2.05 0.74
N LEU A 213 -0.31 2.60 1.70
CA LEU A 213 -0.03 2.43 3.13
C LEU A 213 -1.07 1.50 3.78
N PRO A 214 -0.66 0.27 4.20
CA PRO A 214 -1.60 -0.74 4.67
C PRO A 214 -1.84 -0.69 6.18
N LYS A 215 -3.00 -1.22 6.58
CA LYS A 215 -3.31 -1.68 7.95
C LYS A 215 -3.06 -0.65 9.07
N MET A 216 -3.19 0.63 8.75
CA MET A 216 -3.17 1.69 9.76
C MET A 216 -4.47 1.69 10.56
N GLU A 217 -4.36 2.12 11.81
CA GLU A 217 -5.44 1.99 12.81
C GLU A 217 -5.81 3.30 13.51
N SER A 218 -5.02 4.36 13.32
CA SER A 218 -5.33 5.72 13.81
C SER A 218 -4.64 6.78 12.96
N HIS A 219 -5.17 8.01 12.97
CA HIS A 219 -4.60 9.15 12.26
C HIS A 219 -3.17 9.49 12.76
N LEU A 220 -2.83 9.11 13.99
CA LEU A 220 -1.47 9.28 14.52
C LEU A 220 -0.44 8.40 13.82
N GLU A 221 -0.87 7.29 13.22
CA GLU A 221 -0.02 6.46 12.35
C GLU A 221 0.13 7.08 10.95
N ALA A 222 -0.92 7.74 10.45
CA ALA A 222 -0.82 8.57 9.25
C ALA A 222 0.14 9.75 9.47
N ARG A 223 0.10 10.39 10.66
CA ARG A 223 1.06 11.43 11.07
C ARG A 223 2.49 10.89 11.10
N LEU A 224 2.72 9.69 11.65
CA LEU A 224 4.04 9.06 11.62
C LEU A 224 4.57 8.90 10.19
N TRP A 225 3.73 8.45 9.26
CA TRP A 225 4.14 8.39 7.85
C TRP A 225 4.45 9.77 7.27
N ASN A 226 3.65 10.79 7.58
CA ASN A 226 3.91 12.15 7.13
C ASN A 226 5.29 12.65 7.63
N ASP A 227 5.62 12.40 8.90
CA ASP A 227 6.92 12.78 9.47
C ASP A 227 8.08 12.02 8.81
N VAL A 228 7.90 10.72 8.54
CA VAL A 228 8.85 9.89 7.80
C VAL A 228 9.06 10.41 6.38
N PHE A 229 7.99 10.81 5.68
CA PHE A 229 8.07 11.38 4.33
C PHE A 229 8.78 12.72 4.31
N ASN A 230 8.45 13.62 5.24
CA ASN A 230 9.13 14.91 5.37
C ASN A 230 10.62 14.71 5.62
N PHE A 231 10.97 13.86 6.58
CA PHE A 231 12.37 13.55 6.86
C PHE A 231 13.09 12.95 5.65
N ALA A 232 12.49 11.97 4.98
CA ALA A 232 13.11 11.32 3.82
C ALA A 232 13.37 12.31 2.68
N GLN A 233 12.40 13.19 2.41
CA GLN A 233 12.53 14.22 1.38
C GLN A 233 13.62 15.23 1.74
N ASP A 234 13.68 15.69 2.99
CA ASP A 234 14.73 16.59 3.46
C ASP A 234 16.12 15.92 3.41
N TYR A 235 16.22 14.65 3.85
CA TYR A 235 17.47 13.88 3.89
C TYR A 235 18.06 13.67 2.49
N LEU A 236 17.24 13.35 1.50
CA LEU A 236 17.66 13.18 0.10
C LEU A 236 17.51 14.44 -0.74
N LYS A 237 17.23 15.59 -0.13
CA LYS A 237 17.16 16.91 -0.77
C LYS A 237 16.18 16.94 -1.96
N VAL A 238 14.99 16.40 -1.76
CA VAL A 238 13.88 16.52 -2.71
C VAL A 238 12.76 17.38 -2.11
N PRO A 239 11.96 18.09 -2.91
CA PRO A 239 10.90 18.96 -2.39
C PRO A 239 9.87 18.20 -1.55
N ARG A 240 9.35 18.82 -0.49
CA ARG A 240 8.22 18.26 0.27
C ARG A 240 6.97 18.17 -0.62
N GLY A 241 6.14 17.15 -0.41
CA GLY A 241 5.00 16.83 -1.29
C GLY A 241 5.40 16.13 -2.59
N THR A 242 6.67 15.70 -2.74
CA THR A 242 7.10 14.85 -3.85
C THR A 242 6.57 13.43 -3.67
N ILE A 243 6.68 12.90 -2.46
CA ILE A 243 6.11 11.59 -2.10
C ILE A 243 4.59 11.70 -2.17
N ARG A 244 3.94 10.68 -2.74
CA ARG A 244 2.48 10.52 -2.66
C ARG A 244 2.09 9.18 -2.06
N ALA A 245 0.98 9.14 -1.32
CA ALA A 245 0.51 7.96 -0.63
C ALA A 245 -1.02 7.81 -0.73
N THR A 246 -1.47 6.59 -1.04
CA THR A 246 -2.88 6.18 -0.90
C THR A 246 -3.01 5.31 0.34
N CYS A 247 -3.92 5.64 1.25
CA CYS A 247 -4.09 4.86 2.48
C CYS A 247 -5.18 3.80 2.32
N LEU A 248 -4.92 2.55 2.67
CA LEU A 248 -5.96 1.54 2.73
C LEU A 248 -6.75 1.72 4.03
N ILE A 249 -8.04 2.04 3.93
CA ILE A 249 -8.94 2.06 5.09
C ILE A 249 -9.46 0.64 5.32
N GLU A 250 -8.56 -0.25 5.65
CA GLU A 250 -8.83 -1.69 5.76
C GLU A 250 -8.83 -2.19 7.20
N THR A 251 -8.94 -1.26 8.15
CA THR A 251 -9.21 -1.57 9.56
C THR A 251 -10.48 -0.85 10.00
N ILE A 252 -11.28 -1.46 10.86
CA ILE A 252 -12.54 -0.83 11.31
C ILE A 252 -12.27 0.50 12.03
N MET A 253 -11.18 0.61 12.78
CA MET A 253 -10.86 1.81 13.53
C MET A 253 -10.54 2.99 12.58
N ALA A 254 -9.84 2.72 11.48
CA ALA A 254 -9.55 3.74 10.47
C ALA A 254 -10.82 4.33 9.81
N SER A 255 -11.94 3.61 9.77
CA SER A 255 -13.20 4.13 9.22
C SER A 255 -13.76 5.33 10.00
N PHE A 256 -13.42 5.46 11.28
CA PHE A 256 -13.86 6.57 12.13
C PHE A 256 -12.90 7.76 12.11
N GLU A 257 -11.79 7.64 11.37
CA GLU A 257 -10.71 8.64 11.34
C GLU A 257 -10.29 8.99 9.90
N MET A 258 -11.13 8.72 8.89
CA MET A 258 -10.77 8.92 7.47
C MET A 258 -10.43 10.38 7.14
N GLU A 259 -11.16 11.35 7.71
CA GLU A 259 -10.90 12.78 7.54
C GLU A 259 -9.54 13.15 8.14
N GLU A 260 -9.23 12.62 9.32
CA GLU A 260 -7.99 12.84 10.04
C GLU A 260 -6.81 12.18 9.32
N PHE A 261 -6.96 10.98 8.74
CA PHE A 261 -5.94 10.35 7.89
C PHE A 261 -5.57 11.25 6.72
N LEU A 262 -6.57 11.80 6.02
CA LEU A 262 -6.35 12.72 4.91
C LEU A 262 -5.71 14.03 5.39
N TYR A 263 -6.08 14.52 6.58
CA TYR A 263 -5.54 15.76 7.14
C TYR A 263 -4.06 15.64 7.53
N GLU A 264 -3.70 14.55 8.21
CA GLU A 264 -2.33 14.28 8.65
C GLU A 264 -1.38 14.06 7.47
N LEU A 265 -1.90 13.51 6.37
CA LEU A 265 -1.16 13.29 5.12
C LEU A 265 -1.47 14.33 4.04
N ARG A 266 -2.09 15.47 4.34
CA ARG A 266 -2.65 16.37 3.30
C ARG A 266 -1.66 16.79 2.21
N ASP A 267 -0.37 16.96 2.54
CA ASP A 267 0.66 17.33 1.57
C ASP A 267 1.15 16.15 0.72
N HIS A 268 0.92 14.92 1.17
CA HIS A 268 1.38 13.66 0.56
C HIS A 268 0.23 12.74 0.13
N SER A 269 -1.03 13.07 0.39
CA SER A 269 -2.14 12.18 0.10
C SER A 269 -2.42 12.12 -1.41
N SER A 270 -2.83 10.94 -1.86
CA SER A 270 -3.44 10.72 -3.18
C SER A 270 -4.72 9.89 -3.06
N GLY A 271 -5.31 9.81 -1.88
CA GLY A 271 -6.59 9.15 -1.68
C GLY A 271 -6.63 8.08 -0.61
N LEU A 272 -7.80 7.48 -0.52
CA LEU A 272 -8.09 6.32 0.32
C LEU A 272 -8.53 5.14 -0.57
N ASN A 273 -8.30 3.92 -0.09
CA ASN A 273 -8.76 2.71 -0.76
C ASN A 273 -9.69 1.88 0.14
N ALA A 274 -10.72 1.32 -0.48
CA ALA A 274 -11.65 0.41 0.17
C ALA A 274 -11.16 -1.05 0.11
N GLY A 275 -11.10 -1.71 1.27
CA GLY A 275 -10.76 -3.13 1.41
C GLY A 275 -11.96 -3.97 1.87
N ARG A 276 -11.97 -5.26 1.52
CA ARG A 276 -12.99 -6.22 2.02
C ARG A 276 -12.43 -7.15 3.08
N TRP A 277 -11.43 -7.95 2.73
CA TRP A 277 -10.98 -9.05 3.60
C TRP A 277 -10.29 -8.56 4.86
N ASP A 278 -9.33 -7.65 4.74
CA ASP A 278 -8.68 -7.04 5.90
C ASP A 278 -9.66 -6.25 6.77
N TYR A 279 -10.62 -5.56 6.15
CA TYR A 279 -11.63 -4.80 6.88
C TYR A 279 -12.53 -5.70 7.74
N ILE A 280 -13.03 -6.80 7.16
CA ILE A 280 -13.84 -7.79 7.87
C ILE A 280 -13.00 -8.55 8.90
N PHE A 281 -11.75 -8.87 8.59
CA PHE A 281 -10.81 -9.43 9.56
C PHE A 281 -10.61 -8.48 10.75
N SER A 282 -10.40 -7.20 10.50
CA SER A 282 -10.28 -6.19 11.54
C SER A 282 -11.56 -6.04 12.35
N MET A 283 -12.73 -6.14 11.72
CA MET A 283 -14.03 -6.13 12.41
C MET A 283 -14.10 -7.27 13.44
N ILE A 284 -13.76 -8.48 13.03
CA ILE A 284 -13.75 -9.67 13.89
C ILE A 284 -12.71 -9.51 15.00
N LYS A 285 -11.48 -9.13 14.64
CA LYS A 285 -10.36 -8.95 15.59
C LYS A 285 -10.68 -7.93 16.66
N ARG A 286 -11.19 -6.75 16.27
CA ARG A 286 -11.46 -5.63 17.20
C ARG A 286 -12.70 -5.86 18.05
N HIS A 287 -13.54 -6.82 17.69
CA HIS A 287 -14.75 -7.15 18.43
C HIS A 287 -14.77 -8.59 18.98
N ALA A 288 -13.60 -9.21 19.16
CA ALA A 288 -13.49 -10.62 19.55
C ALA A 288 -14.22 -10.96 20.86
N GLU A 289 -14.25 -10.03 21.82
CA GLU A 289 -14.90 -10.20 23.12
C GLU A 289 -16.40 -9.82 23.13
N HIS A 290 -16.98 -9.48 21.96
CA HIS A 290 -18.38 -9.04 21.86
C HIS A 290 -19.26 -10.11 21.18
N PRO A 291 -19.99 -10.93 21.95
CA PRO A 291 -20.80 -12.03 21.40
C PRO A 291 -21.96 -11.57 20.51
N ASP A 292 -22.34 -10.29 20.59
CA ASP A 292 -23.34 -9.64 19.75
C ASP A 292 -22.81 -9.18 18.37
N LYS A 293 -21.50 -9.29 18.13
CA LYS A 293 -20.82 -8.82 16.90
C LYS A 293 -20.26 -9.94 16.03
N ILE A 294 -20.86 -11.13 16.09
CA ILE A 294 -20.49 -12.29 15.28
C ILE A 294 -20.96 -12.08 13.83
N LEU A 295 -20.06 -12.27 12.88
CA LEU A 295 -20.37 -12.19 11.46
C LEU A 295 -20.76 -13.56 10.88
N PRO A 296 -21.65 -13.61 9.87
CA PRO A 296 -21.93 -14.84 9.14
C PRO A 296 -20.72 -15.25 8.28
N ASP A 297 -20.86 -16.35 7.53
CA ASP A 297 -19.82 -16.79 6.60
C ASP A 297 -19.30 -15.63 5.75
N ARG A 298 -17.97 -15.48 5.72
CA ARG A 298 -17.29 -14.36 5.07
C ARG A 298 -17.69 -14.12 3.62
N VAL A 299 -18.13 -15.16 2.90
CA VAL A 299 -18.61 -15.07 1.52
C VAL A 299 -19.92 -14.28 1.41
N GLN A 300 -20.79 -14.36 2.43
CA GLN A 300 -22.06 -13.65 2.53
C GLN A 300 -21.87 -12.16 2.86
N VAL A 301 -20.79 -11.82 3.57
CA VAL A 301 -20.41 -10.44 3.93
C VAL A 301 -19.78 -9.72 2.71
N ASN A 302 -20.60 -9.43 1.70
CA ASN A 302 -20.20 -8.73 0.48
C ASN A 302 -20.28 -7.20 0.63
N MET A 303 -19.74 -6.43 -0.33
CA MET A 303 -19.71 -4.96 -0.26
C MET A 303 -21.09 -4.28 -0.23
N GLY A 304 -22.17 -5.02 -0.53
CA GLY A 304 -23.54 -4.52 -0.52
C GLY A 304 -24.27 -4.66 0.82
N VAL A 305 -23.72 -5.37 1.81
CA VAL A 305 -24.36 -5.46 3.14
C VAL A 305 -24.31 -4.10 3.86
N PRO A 306 -25.25 -3.78 4.76
CA PRO A 306 -25.45 -2.41 5.24
C PRO A 306 -24.19 -1.69 5.76
N PHE A 307 -23.41 -2.35 6.63
CA PHE A 307 -22.22 -1.70 7.21
C PHE A 307 -21.07 -1.54 6.20
N MET A 308 -20.90 -2.47 5.24
CA MET A 308 -19.90 -2.33 4.17
C MET A 308 -20.28 -1.25 3.17
N ARG A 309 -21.59 -1.10 2.91
CA ARG A 309 -22.12 -0.01 2.10
C ARG A 309 -21.90 1.34 2.77
N ALA A 310 -22.23 1.47 4.06
CA ALA A 310 -21.99 2.69 4.84
C ALA A 310 -20.51 3.08 4.85
N TYR A 311 -19.62 2.09 5.05
CA TYR A 311 -18.18 2.27 4.92
C TYR A 311 -17.75 2.82 3.56
N SER A 312 -18.26 2.23 2.47
CA SER A 312 -17.91 2.64 1.10
C SER A 312 -18.41 4.06 0.78
N GLU A 313 -19.67 4.36 1.12
CA GLU A 313 -20.27 5.69 0.91
C GLU A 313 -19.57 6.77 1.75
N LEU A 314 -19.21 6.46 3.00
CA LEU A 314 -18.45 7.37 3.86
C LEU A 314 -17.05 7.66 3.29
N LEU A 315 -16.36 6.64 2.78
CA LEU A 315 -15.04 6.78 2.19
C LEU A 315 -15.09 7.67 0.95
N VAL A 316 -16.00 7.41 0.01
CA VAL A 316 -16.17 8.24 -1.19
C VAL A 316 -16.50 9.68 -0.82
N LYS A 317 -17.48 9.89 0.06
CA LYS A 317 -17.87 11.22 0.54
C LYS A 317 -16.69 11.97 1.16
N THR A 318 -15.89 11.29 2.00
CA THR A 318 -14.74 11.88 2.68
C THR A 318 -13.65 12.26 1.70
N CYS A 319 -13.28 11.37 0.80
CA CYS A 319 -12.27 11.63 -0.23
C CYS A 319 -12.65 12.81 -1.11
N HIS A 320 -13.86 12.80 -1.67
CA HIS A 320 -14.31 13.83 -2.60
C HIS A 320 -14.48 15.19 -1.94
N LYS A 321 -14.95 15.24 -0.69
CA LYS A 321 -14.97 16.47 0.12
C LYS A 321 -13.59 17.11 0.24
N ARG A 322 -12.53 16.31 0.27
CA ARG A 322 -11.15 16.77 0.48
C ARG A 322 -10.31 16.82 -0.80
N GLY A 323 -10.91 16.58 -1.97
CA GLY A 323 -10.20 16.57 -3.26
C GLY A 323 -9.24 15.39 -3.43
N ALA A 324 -9.46 14.28 -2.73
CA ALA A 324 -8.66 13.07 -2.80
C ALA A 324 -9.40 11.98 -3.60
N HIS A 325 -8.67 11.01 -4.17
CA HIS A 325 -9.29 9.85 -4.83
C HIS A 325 -9.88 8.87 -3.81
N ALA A 326 -11.03 8.30 -4.14
CA ALA A 326 -11.58 7.10 -3.53
C ALA A 326 -11.38 5.91 -4.48
N ILE A 327 -10.59 4.93 -4.07
CA ILE A 327 -10.32 3.72 -4.87
C ILE A 327 -11.12 2.54 -4.31
N GLY A 328 -11.87 1.86 -5.17
CA GLY A 328 -12.68 0.68 -4.86
C GLY A 328 -11.86 -0.57 -4.59
N GLY A 329 -12.58 -1.67 -4.31
CA GLY A 329 -11.99 -2.91 -3.82
C GLY A 329 -11.46 -3.84 -4.92
N MET A 330 -10.98 -5.01 -4.49
CA MET A 330 -10.33 -6.00 -5.34
C MET A 330 -11.32 -6.94 -6.06
N ALA A 331 -11.14 -7.12 -7.37
CA ALA A 331 -11.60 -8.30 -8.11
C ALA A 331 -10.46 -9.32 -8.28
N ALA A 332 -10.43 -10.35 -7.42
CA ALA A 332 -9.33 -11.33 -7.34
C ALA A 332 -9.52 -12.60 -8.19
N PHE A 333 -10.47 -12.61 -9.13
CA PHE A 333 -10.71 -13.80 -9.94
C PHE A 333 -9.56 -14.04 -10.94
N ILE A 334 -9.11 -15.29 -11.05
CA ILE A 334 -8.12 -15.72 -12.03
C ILE A 334 -8.85 -16.50 -13.13
N PRO A 335 -8.89 -16.00 -14.38
CA PRO A 335 -9.55 -16.70 -15.47
C PRO A 335 -8.97 -18.09 -15.74
N SER A 336 -9.85 -19.08 -15.89
CA SER A 336 -9.50 -20.44 -16.27
C SER A 336 -9.27 -20.53 -17.78
N ARG A 337 -8.10 -21.05 -18.21
CA ARG A 337 -7.87 -21.33 -19.64
C ARG A 337 -8.64 -22.56 -20.15
N LYS A 338 -9.20 -23.38 -19.25
CA LYS A 338 -9.86 -24.65 -19.58
C LYS A 338 -11.38 -24.60 -19.48
N ASP A 339 -11.93 -23.58 -18.84
CA ASP A 339 -13.35 -23.49 -18.51
C ASP A 339 -13.93 -22.11 -18.87
N PRO A 340 -14.49 -21.97 -20.08
CA PRO A 340 -15.10 -20.72 -20.54
C PRO A 340 -16.35 -20.31 -19.75
N GLU A 341 -17.12 -21.27 -19.23
CA GLU A 341 -18.38 -21.00 -18.54
C GLU A 341 -18.12 -20.37 -17.17
N VAL A 342 -17.14 -20.90 -16.42
CA VAL A 342 -16.67 -20.29 -15.16
C VAL A 342 -16.16 -18.87 -15.39
N ASN A 343 -15.47 -18.61 -16.50
CA ASN A 343 -15.01 -17.26 -16.84
C ASN A 343 -16.18 -16.32 -17.10
N GLU A 344 -17.20 -16.76 -17.83
CA GLU A 344 -18.37 -15.92 -18.13
C GLU A 344 -19.10 -15.52 -16.84
N GLN A 345 -19.36 -16.47 -15.95
CA GLN A 345 -20.00 -16.19 -14.65
C GLN A 345 -19.16 -15.22 -13.80
N ALA A 346 -17.85 -15.44 -13.75
CA ALA A 346 -16.96 -14.57 -13.00
C ALA A 346 -16.87 -13.17 -13.60
N ILE A 347 -16.80 -13.03 -14.92
CA ILE A 347 -16.79 -11.73 -15.61
C ILE A 347 -18.08 -10.97 -15.35
N ARG A 348 -19.25 -11.64 -15.37
CA ARG A 348 -20.53 -11.02 -15.01
C ARG A 348 -20.50 -10.47 -13.58
N LYS A 349 -20.05 -11.29 -12.62
CA LYS A 349 -19.93 -10.87 -11.21
C LYS A 349 -18.95 -9.71 -11.02
N VAL A 350 -17.79 -9.73 -11.69
CA VAL A 350 -16.84 -8.61 -11.68
C VAL A 350 -17.50 -7.36 -12.25
N THR A 351 -18.21 -7.47 -13.36
CA THR A 351 -18.92 -6.34 -13.99
C THR A 351 -19.96 -5.74 -13.05
N GLU A 352 -20.77 -6.57 -12.38
CA GLU A 352 -21.75 -6.12 -11.39
C GLU A 352 -21.09 -5.43 -10.19
N ASP A 353 -20.03 -6.03 -9.64
CA ASP A 353 -19.27 -5.46 -8.53
C ASP A 353 -18.67 -4.10 -8.90
N LYS A 354 -18.09 -3.97 -10.10
CA LYS A 354 -17.48 -2.71 -10.57
C LYS A 354 -18.51 -1.65 -10.93
N THR A 355 -19.66 -2.05 -11.48
CA THR A 355 -20.77 -1.14 -11.75
C THR A 355 -21.29 -0.53 -10.44
N ARG A 356 -21.34 -1.31 -9.37
CA ARG A 356 -21.69 -0.82 -8.03
C ARG A 356 -20.64 0.13 -7.45
N GLU A 357 -19.35 -0.13 -7.63
CA GLU A 357 -18.30 0.79 -7.19
C GLU A 357 -18.43 2.15 -7.91
N VAL A 358 -18.61 2.13 -9.24
CA VAL A 358 -18.83 3.35 -10.02
C VAL A 358 -20.09 4.09 -9.57
N SER A 359 -21.19 3.38 -9.28
CA SER A 359 -22.45 4.03 -8.87
C SER A 359 -22.40 4.68 -7.49
N ILE A 360 -21.51 4.23 -6.60
CA ILE A 360 -21.24 4.86 -5.30
C ILE A 360 -20.36 6.11 -5.48
N GLY A 361 -19.55 6.16 -6.54
CA GLY A 361 -18.67 7.28 -6.88
C GLY A 361 -17.18 7.00 -6.68
N PHE A 362 -16.74 5.75 -6.66
CA PHE A 362 -15.30 5.46 -6.65
C PHE A 362 -14.63 5.95 -7.95
N ASP A 363 -13.44 6.53 -7.83
CA ASP A 363 -12.64 7.07 -8.95
C ASP A 363 -11.86 5.98 -9.72
N GLY A 364 -11.73 4.80 -9.11
CA GLY A 364 -11.05 3.66 -9.70
C GLY A 364 -11.26 2.38 -8.90
N THR A 365 -10.72 1.27 -9.40
CA THR A 365 -10.91 -0.06 -8.83
C THR A 365 -9.65 -0.92 -8.92
N TRP A 366 -9.56 -1.97 -8.10
CA TRP A 366 -8.51 -2.99 -8.16
C TRP A 366 -8.89 -4.28 -8.90
N VAL A 367 -7.90 -4.86 -9.59
CA VAL A 367 -7.91 -6.22 -10.13
C VAL A 367 -6.60 -6.96 -9.79
N ALA A 368 -6.65 -8.29 -9.70
CA ALA A 368 -5.46 -9.11 -9.40
C ALA A 368 -4.84 -9.79 -10.63
N HIS A 369 -5.51 -9.73 -11.79
CA HIS A 369 -5.08 -10.44 -13.00
C HIS A 369 -5.19 -9.55 -14.24
N PRO A 370 -4.18 -9.54 -15.15
CA PRO A 370 -4.19 -8.69 -16.35
C PRO A 370 -5.43 -8.85 -17.22
N ASP A 371 -5.93 -10.08 -17.39
CA ASP A 371 -7.15 -10.36 -18.18
C ASP A 371 -8.43 -9.67 -17.64
N LEU A 372 -8.45 -9.22 -16.38
CA LEU A 372 -9.57 -8.46 -15.83
C LEU A 372 -9.47 -6.96 -16.07
N VAL A 373 -8.29 -6.45 -16.47
CA VAL A 373 -8.10 -5.01 -16.73
C VAL A 373 -9.05 -4.50 -17.80
N PRO A 374 -9.22 -5.16 -18.98
CA PRO A 374 -10.16 -4.69 -20.00
C PRO A 374 -11.63 -4.73 -19.54
N VAL A 375 -11.99 -5.71 -18.71
CA VAL A 375 -13.34 -5.85 -18.15
C VAL A 375 -13.64 -4.68 -17.22
N ALA A 376 -12.77 -4.44 -16.23
CA ALA A 376 -12.92 -3.36 -15.27
C ALA A 376 -12.86 -1.98 -15.92
N LYS A 377 -12.05 -1.81 -16.97
CA LYS A 377 -11.91 -0.54 -17.70
C LYS A 377 -13.13 -0.18 -18.57
N LYS A 378 -13.90 -1.20 -18.97
CA LYS A 378 -15.09 -1.02 -19.82
C LYS A 378 -16.29 -0.52 -19.03
N VAL A 379 -16.40 -0.96 -17.78
CA VAL A 379 -17.32 -0.42 -16.78
C VAL A 379 -16.91 1.02 -16.47
#